data_AF-A0A8T5I0A1-F1
#
_entry.id   AF-A0A8T5I0A1-F1
#
_cell.length_a   1.000
_cell.length_b   1.000
_cell.length_c   1.000
_cell.angle_alpha   90.00
_cell.angle_beta   90.00
_cell.angle_gamma   90.00
#
_symmetry.space_group_name_H-M   'P 1'
#
loop_
_entity.id
_entity.type
_entity.pdbx_description
1 polymer ?
#
loop_
_entity_poly.entity_id
_entity_poly.type
_entity_poly.pdbx_seq_one_letter_code
_entity_poly.pdbx_strand_id
1 'polypeptide(L)'
;MAYRLFSTDNADYVLQLSTHEARNTQVSIFEGIDSMIIETSGYKLGDYLFGGDDPQYQMPLDFCKNNQVPVFGTDVDVSNLLFSVLTEVVGSPIYLPLVYFSLSKSPINNTISQLVSSYSLLTQTSLIEARNATNARNIEEFVVPRVREISGKEKPKIGMVYGAGHMGLEHNLKSKKRRDFTIWNYRNFNFRKYSGLDREKLNQVDEANFDGESWQVTEHPTYLFD
;
A
#
# COMPACT_ATOMS: atom_id res chain seq x y z
N MET A 1 12.41 2.83 -9.60
CA MET A 1 11.04 2.80 -9.07
C MET A 1 10.32 4.09 -9.34
N ALA A 2 9.16 3.96 -9.99
CA ALA A 2 8.34 5.09 -10.35
C ALA A 2 7.51 5.55 -9.16
N TYR A 3 7.09 6.81 -9.17
CA TYR A 3 6.38 7.39 -8.04
C TYR A 3 5.23 8.30 -8.46
N ARG A 4 4.33 8.58 -7.51
CA ARG A 4 3.20 9.50 -7.61
C ARG A 4 3.21 10.43 -6.41
N LEU A 5 3.05 11.72 -6.69
CA LEU A 5 2.78 12.73 -5.69
C LEU A 5 1.31 13.12 -5.84
N PHE A 6 0.55 13.09 -4.76
CA PHE A 6 -0.86 13.47 -4.78
C PHE A 6 -1.34 13.87 -3.40
N SER A 7 -2.54 14.44 -3.35
CA SER A 7 -3.18 14.87 -2.11
C SER A 7 -4.60 14.33 -2.03
N THR A 8 -5.04 14.08 -0.81
CA THR A 8 -6.46 14.01 -0.43
C THR A 8 -6.79 15.23 0.43
N ASP A 9 -8.02 15.29 0.93
CA ASP A 9 -8.39 16.28 1.95
C ASP A 9 -7.64 16.02 3.26
N ASN A 10 -7.20 14.77 3.50
CA ASN A 10 -6.67 14.37 4.80
C ASN A 10 -5.14 14.38 4.91
N ALA A 11 -4.43 14.07 3.83
CA ALA A 11 -2.97 14.01 3.82
C ALA A 11 -2.39 14.29 2.42
N ASP A 12 -1.09 14.56 2.39
CA ASP A 12 -0.31 14.58 1.16
C ASP A 12 0.51 13.28 1.06
N TYR A 13 0.62 12.72 -0.13
CA TYR A 13 1.14 11.37 -0.33
C TYR A 13 2.31 11.34 -1.32
N VAL A 14 3.28 10.50 -1.00
CA VAL A 14 4.34 10.05 -1.91
C VAL A 14 4.21 8.54 -2.07
N LEU A 15 3.59 8.09 -3.16
CA LEU A 15 3.46 6.66 -3.46
C LEU A 15 4.57 6.23 -4.41
N GLN A 16 5.46 5.36 -3.94
CA GLN A 16 6.46 4.68 -4.75
C GLN A 16 6.00 3.27 -5.06
N LEU A 17 6.13 2.89 -6.34
CA LEU A 17 5.73 1.57 -6.83
C LEU A 17 6.96 0.78 -7.32
N SER A 18 7.07 -0.46 -6.86
CA SER A 18 8.21 -1.34 -7.13
C SER A 18 7.84 -2.81 -7.28
N THR A 19 8.79 -3.65 -7.65
CA THR A 19 8.72 -5.11 -7.45
C THR A 19 9.62 -5.50 -6.27
N HIS A 20 9.29 -6.61 -5.60
CA HIS A 20 10.12 -7.21 -4.54
C HIS A 20 11.52 -7.64 -5.02
N GLU A 21 11.75 -7.69 -6.33
CA GLU A 21 13.07 -8.02 -6.92
C GLU A 21 13.92 -6.78 -7.19
N ALA A 22 13.32 -5.60 -7.25
CA ALA A 22 14.01 -4.37 -7.61
C ALA A 22 14.53 -3.68 -6.35
N ARG A 23 15.85 -3.45 -6.29
CA ARG A 23 16.45 -2.69 -5.18
C ARG A 23 16.08 -1.22 -5.24
N ASN A 24 15.54 -0.70 -4.15
CA ASN A 24 15.23 0.72 -4.06
C ASN A 24 16.51 1.53 -4.03
N THR A 25 16.52 2.61 -4.80
CA THR A 25 17.67 3.49 -4.97
C THR A 25 17.26 4.96 -4.97
N GLN A 26 16.03 5.26 -4.54
CA GLN A 26 15.52 6.63 -4.47
C GLN A 26 14.67 6.80 -3.21
N VAL A 27 15.26 7.45 -2.21
CA VAL A 27 14.58 7.87 -0.97
C VAL A 27 14.39 9.38 -0.86
N SER A 28 15.01 10.17 -1.75
CA SER A 28 14.88 11.64 -1.74
C SER A 28 13.44 12.11 -1.97
N ILE A 29 12.60 11.30 -2.60
CA ILE A 29 11.17 11.59 -2.76
C ILE A 29 10.41 11.60 -1.43
N PHE A 30 10.96 10.94 -0.39
CA PHE A 30 10.40 10.84 0.94
C PHE A 30 10.89 11.95 1.89
N GLU A 31 11.64 12.92 1.40
CA GLU A 31 12.11 14.03 2.25
C GLU A 31 10.92 14.78 2.89
N GLY A 32 10.99 14.94 4.22
CA GLY A 32 9.97 15.66 5.01
C GLY A 32 8.66 14.91 5.22
N ILE A 33 8.61 13.59 5.01
CA ILE A 33 7.45 12.78 5.41
C ILE A 33 7.34 12.70 6.94
N ASP A 34 6.11 12.60 7.42
CA ASP A 34 5.75 12.42 8.83
C ASP A 34 5.61 10.94 9.20
N SER A 35 5.36 10.08 8.21
CA SER A 35 5.32 8.63 8.37
C SER A 35 5.55 7.91 7.05
N MET A 36 5.90 6.63 7.14
CA MET A 36 6.01 5.72 6.01
C MET A 36 4.97 4.60 6.15
N ILE A 37 4.38 4.17 5.05
CA ILE A 37 3.57 2.95 4.97
C ILE A 37 4.26 1.96 4.04
N ILE A 38 4.35 0.70 4.44
CA ILE A 38 4.82 -0.40 3.58
C ILE A 38 3.73 -1.46 3.42
N GLU A 39 3.75 -2.11 2.26
CA GLU A 39 2.94 -3.30 1.98
C GLU A 39 3.51 -4.52 2.71
N THR A 40 2.73 -5.11 3.62
CA THR A 40 3.17 -6.27 4.42
C THR A 40 2.71 -7.64 3.89
N SER A 41 1.83 -7.71 2.88
CA SER A 41 1.50 -8.93 2.11
C SER A 41 1.39 -10.24 2.91
N GLY A 42 0.68 -10.22 4.04
CA GLY A 42 0.47 -11.39 4.89
C GLY A 42 1.59 -11.73 5.88
N TYR A 43 2.74 -11.06 5.78
CA TYR A 43 3.79 -11.01 6.79
C TYR A 43 3.51 -9.92 7.82
N LYS A 44 4.19 -9.98 8.96
CA LYS A 44 4.11 -8.92 9.98
C LYS A 44 5.12 -7.82 9.64
N LEU A 45 4.83 -6.58 10.03
CA LEU A 45 5.78 -5.48 9.86
C LEU A 45 7.15 -5.80 10.48
N GLY A 46 7.16 -6.48 11.64
CA GLY A 46 8.39 -6.93 12.30
C GLY A 46 9.28 -7.80 11.42
N ASP A 47 8.71 -8.62 10.54
CA ASP A 47 9.50 -9.49 9.65
C ASP A 47 10.39 -8.66 8.72
N TYR A 48 9.89 -7.53 8.22
CA TYR A 48 10.65 -6.59 7.39
C TYR A 48 11.67 -5.76 8.19
N LEU A 49 11.38 -5.49 9.46
CA LEU A 49 12.22 -4.63 10.31
C LEU A 49 13.41 -5.37 10.96
N PHE A 50 13.27 -6.67 11.23
CA PHE A 50 14.24 -7.46 12.03
C PHE A 50 14.98 -8.55 11.26
N GLY A 51 14.77 -8.72 9.95
CA GLY A 51 15.43 -9.79 9.20
C GLY A 51 15.00 -9.98 7.75
N GLY A 52 14.03 -9.20 7.27
CA GLY A 52 13.58 -9.25 5.89
C GLY A 52 14.61 -8.63 4.94
N ASP A 53 15.11 -9.42 4.00
CA ASP A 53 16.06 -8.98 2.98
C ASP A 53 15.33 -8.52 1.71
N ASP A 54 14.11 -7.98 1.85
CA ASP A 54 13.33 -7.48 0.72
C ASP A 54 13.97 -6.19 0.17
N PRO A 55 14.60 -6.24 -1.02
CA PRO A 55 15.31 -5.11 -1.61
C PRO A 55 14.43 -3.88 -1.86
N GLN A 56 13.11 -4.05 -1.91
CA GLN A 56 12.16 -2.96 -2.09
C GLN A 56 12.10 -2.03 -0.87
N TYR A 57 12.19 -2.58 0.33
CA TYR A 57 11.93 -1.85 1.58
C TYR A 57 13.21 -1.41 2.30
N GLN A 58 14.35 -2.04 2.05
CA GLN A 58 15.60 -1.78 2.78
C GLN A 58 15.96 -0.29 2.85
N MET A 59 16.12 0.40 1.71
CA MET A 59 16.47 1.82 1.71
C MET A 59 15.40 2.74 2.33
N PRO A 60 14.10 2.58 2.02
CA PRO A 60 13.03 3.31 2.72
C PRO A 60 13.03 3.11 4.24
N LEU A 61 13.24 1.89 4.73
CA LEU A 61 13.27 1.58 6.16
C LEU A 61 14.52 2.16 6.84
N ASP A 62 15.69 2.11 6.18
CA ASP A 62 16.91 2.76 6.64
C ASP A 62 16.72 4.29 6.72
N PHE A 63 16.05 4.89 5.72
CA PHE A 63 15.67 6.30 5.77
C PHE A 63 14.80 6.59 6.99
N CYS A 64 13.79 5.76 7.26
CA CYS A 64 12.89 5.97 8.39
C CYS A 64 13.62 5.85 9.73
N LYS A 65 14.46 4.82 9.88
CA LYS A 65 15.31 4.61 11.06
C LYS A 65 16.21 5.81 11.34
N ASN A 66 16.92 6.30 10.32
CA ASN A 66 17.88 7.39 10.45
C ASN A 66 17.22 8.75 10.73
N ASN A 67 15.94 8.91 10.43
CA ASN A 67 15.19 10.16 10.59
C ASN A 67 14.10 10.06 11.66
N GLN A 68 14.05 8.97 12.44
CA GLN A 68 13.01 8.71 13.44
C GLN A 68 11.58 8.85 12.88
N VAL A 69 11.37 8.41 11.64
CA VAL A 69 10.06 8.41 10.99
C VAL A 69 9.31 7.12 11.38
N PRO A 70 8.09 7.21 11.91
CA PRO A 70 7.28 6.03 12.20
C PRO A 70 6.90 5.28 10.92
N VAL A 71 6.88 3.95 11.01
CA VAL A 71 6.54 3.06 9.90
C VAL A 71 5.24 2.33 10.21
N PHE A 72 4.33 2.29 9.26
CA PHE A 72 3.09 1.54 9.34
C PHE A 72 3.11 0.38 8.34
N GLY A 73 2.67 -0.78 8.78
CA GLY A 73 2.47 -1.95 7.95
C GLY A 73 0.99 -2.09 7.66
N THR A 74 0.61 -2.07 6.39
CA THR A 74 -0.79 -2.28 5.99
C THR A 74 -0.84 -3.17 4.78
N ASP A 75 -1.60 -4.26 4.84
CA ASP A 75 -2.01 -5.03 3.69
C ASP A 75 -3.01 -6.13 4.05
N VAL A 76 -3.56 -6.78 3.03
CA VAL A 76 -4.38 -7.97 3.18
C VAL A 76 -3.65 -9.17 2.60
N ASP A 77 -3.57 -10.24 3.38
CA ASP A 77 -3.04 -11.51 2.91
C ASP A 77 -3.97 -12.18 1.89
N VAL A 78 -3.36 -12.94 0.99
CA VAL A 78 -4.02 -13.64 -0.10
C VAL A 78 -3.74 -15.14 0.04
N SER A 79 -4.75 -15.91 0.45
CA SER A 79 -4.75 -17.35 0.28
C SER A 79 -4.69 -17.73 -1.21
N ASN A 80 -3.66 -18.49 -1.58
CA ASN A 80 -3.35 -18.93 -2.95
C ASN A 80 -2.99 -17.83 -3.96
N LEU A 81 -2.05 -16.96 -3.59
CA LEU A 81 -1.44 -15.92 -4.44
C LEU A 81 -1.10 -16.39 -5.88
N LEU A 82 -0.57 -17.61 -6.04
CA LEU A 82 -0.12 -18.10 -7.35
C LEU A 82 -1.28 -18.26 -8.36
N PHE A 83 -2.43 -18.80 -7.92
CA PHE A 83 -3.56 -19.06 -8.82
C PHE A 83 -4.32 -17.78 -9.17
N SER A 84 -4.42 -16.84 -8.22
CA SER A 84 -5.12 -15.56 -8.41
C SER A 84 -4.29 -14.54 -9.19
N VAL A 85 -2.97 -14.47 -8.96
CA VAL A 85 -2.10 -13.62 -9.77
C VAL A 85 -1.99 -14.16 -11.20
N LEU A 86 -1.90 -15.48 -11.42
CA LEU A 86 -1.82 -16.04 -12.78
C LEU A 86 -3.06 -15.75 -13.64
N THR A 87 -4.28 -15.80 -13.09
CA THR A 87 -5.50 -15.49 -13.84
C THR A 87 -5.71 -13.99 -14.08
N GLU A 88 -5.14 -13.12 -13.25
CA GLU A 88 -5.18 -11.66 -13.40
C GLU A 88 -4.04 -11.11 -14.29
N VAL A 89 -2.90 -11.79 -14.31
CA VAL A 89 -1.66 -11.34 -14.97
C VAL A 89 -1.49 -11.92 -16.37
N VAL A 90 -1.88 -13.18 -16.60
CA VAL A 90 -1.71 -13.82 -17.92
C VAL A 90 -2.78 -13.29 -18.88
N GLY A 91 -2.40 -12.31 -19.71
CA GLY A 91 -3.24 -11.69 -20.74
C GLY A 91 -3.68 -10.26 -20.46
N SER A 92 -3.34 -9.70 -19.30
CA SER A 92 -3.66 -8.31 -18.98
C SER A 92 -2.65 -7.35 -19.64
N PRO A 93 -3.09 -6.37 -20.45
CA PRO A 93 -2.19 -5.37 -21.07
C PRO A 93 -1.47 -4.47 -20.05
N ILE A 94 -1.73 -4.65 -18.76
CA ILE A 94 -1.18 -3.89 -17.64
C ILE A 94 0.18 -4.43 -17.18
N TYR A 95 0.54 -5.68 -17.50
CA TYR A 95 1.79 -6.28 -17.01
C TYR A 95 3.06 -5.62 -17.53
N LEU A 96 3.07 -5.20 -18.80
CA LEU A 96 4.19 -4.49 -19.41
C LEU A 96 4.49 -3.14 -18.73
N PRO A 97 3.49 -2.28 -18.48
CA PRO A 97 3.66 -1.09 -17.64
C PRO A 97 4.22 -1.40 -16.25
N LEU A 98 3.75 -2.46 -15.58
CA LEU A 98 4.19 -2.83 -14.22
C LEU A 98 5.71 -3.09 -14.14
N VAL A 99 6.25 -3.88 -15.09
CA VAL A 99 7.69 -4.17 -15.16
C VAL A 99 8.51 -2.93 -15.54
N TYR A 100 7.98 -2.06 -16.41
CA TYR A 100 8.66 -0.82 -16.78
C TYR A 100 8.78 0.15 -15.60
N PHE A 101 7.73 0.29 -14.79
CA PHE A 101 7.70 1.25 -13.69
C PHE A 101 8.50 0.81 -12.46
N SER A 102 8.67 -0.48 -12.22
CA SER A 102 9.55 -0.94 -11.14
C SER A 102 11.00 -0.51 -11.40
N LEU A 103 11.41 -0.48 -12.67
CA LEU A 103 12.78 -0.12 -13.08
C LEU A 103 12.98 1.39 -13.34
N SER A 104 11.94 2.14 -13.70
CA SER A 104 12.05 3.59 -13.98
C SER A 104 12.21 4.43 -12.71
N LYS A 105 13.01 5.52 -12.70
CA LYS A 105 13.04 6.51 -11.60
C LYS A 105 12.28 7.79 -11.95
N SER A 106 11.06 7.65 -12.44
CA SER A 106 10.26 8.76 -12.96
C SER A 106 8.91 8.89 -12.27
N PRO A 107 8.29 10.08 -12.28
CA PRO A 107 6.88 10.21 -12.02
C PRO A 107 6.06 9.28 -12.93
N ILE A 108 5.04 8.61 -12.39
CA ILE A 108 4.08 7.83 -13.17
C ILE A 108 3.11 8.80 -13.85
N ASN A 109 2.94 8.61 -15.16
CA ASN A 109 2.04 9.41 -15.99
C ASN A 109 0.57 9.23 -15.56
N ASN A 110 -0.19 10.33 -15.47
CA ASN A 110 -1.60 10.34 -15.08
C ASN A 110 -2.47 9.41 -15.96
N THR A 111 -2.27 9.41 -17.28
CA THR A 111 -3.04 8.59 -18.22
C THR A 111 -2.83 7.10 -17.95
N ILE A 112 -1.60 6.69 -17.66
CA ILE A 112 -1.27 5.28 -17.40
C ILE A 112 -1.86 4.87 -16.04
N SER A 113 -1.68 5.69 -15.00
CA SER A 113 -2.31 5.47 -13.69
C SER A 113 -3.83 5.33 -13.82
N GLN A 114 -4.47 6.23 -14.57
CA GLN A 114 -5.92 6.20 -14.79
C GLN A 114 -6.36 4.92 -15.53
N LEU A 115 -5.65 4.51 -16.57
CA LEU A 115 -6.00 3.34 -17.37
C LEU A 115 -5.91 2.05 -16.53
N VAL A 116 -4.81 1.87 -15.80
CA VAL A 116 -4.62 0.71 -14.92
C VAL A 116 -5.68 0.71 -13.82
N SER A 117 -5.88 1.85 -13.17
CA SER A 117 -6.87 2.00 -12.11
C SER A 117 -8.31 1.77 -12.57
N SER A 118 -8.69 2.28 -13.75
CA SER A 118 -10.02 2.06 -14.31
C SER A 118 -10.24 0.61 -14.73
N TYR A 119 -9.22 -0.06 -15.28
CA TYR A 119 -9.32 -1.48 -15.59
C TYR A 119 -9.53 -2.32 -14.32
N SER A 120 -8.72 -2.10 -13.27
CA SER A 120 -8.88 -2.77 -11.98
C SER A 120 -10.26 -2.54 -11.37
N LEU A 121 -10.79 -1.31 -11.49
CA LEU A 121 -12.15 -0.99 -11.06
C LEU A 121 -13.22 -1.68 -11.90
N LEU A 122 -13.06 -1.82 -13.21
CA LEU A 122 -14.09 -2.39 -14.08
C LEU A 122 -14.16 -3.90 -13.98
N THR A 123 -13.01 -4.57 -13.83
CA THR A 123 -13.00 -6.02 -13.74
C THR A 123 -13.64 -6.50 -12.44
N GLN A 124 -13.50 -5.74 -11.33
CA GLN A 124 -14.05 -6.03 -9.99
C GLN A 124 -13.77 -7.46 -9.45
N THR A 125 -13.13 -8.31 -10.23
CA THR A 125 -12.68 -9.66 -9.91
C THR A 125 -11.22 -9.66 -9.47
N SER A 126 -10.49 -8.55 -9.69
CA SER A 126 -9.07 -8.42 -9.36
C SER A 126 -8.82 -8.22 -7.87
N LEU A 127 -8.21 -9.23 -7.22
CA LEU A 127 -7.78 -9.17 -5.83
C LEU A 127 -6.97 -7.92 -5.50
N ILE A 128 -6.19 -7.42 -6.45
CA ILE A 128 -5.40 -6.21 -6.29
C ILE A 128 -6.29 -4.98 -6.04
N GLU A 129 -7.45 -4.86 -6.70
CA GLU A 129 -8.35 -3.73 -6.46
C GLU A 129 -9.01 -3.79 -5.07
N ALA A 130 -9.32 -4.99 -4.59
CA ALA A 130 -9.80 -5.18 -3.22
C ALA A 130 -8.75 -4.77 -2.20
N ARG A 131 -7.50 -5.22 -2.40
CA ARG A 131 -6.37 -4.84 -1.54
C ARG A 131 -6.13 -3.34 -1.57
N ASN A 132 -6.20 -2.70 -2.74
CA ASN A 132 -6.13 -1.24 -2.85
C ASN A 132 -7.23 -0.54 -2.05
N ALA A 133 -8.48 -1.02 -2.14
CA ALA A 133 -9.60 -0.40 -1.45
C ALA A 133 -9.52 -0.59 0.08
N THR A 134 -9.15 -1.79 0.54
CA THR A 134 -8.92 -2.08 1.95
C THR A 134 -7.77 -1.25 2.51
N ASN A 135 -6.62 -1.22 1.83
CA ASN A 135 -5.48 -0.41 2.23
C ASN A 135 -5.86 1.07 2.28
N ALA A 136 -6.53 1.61 1.25
CA ALA A 136 -6.98 3.00 1.26
C ALA A 136 -7.91 3.33 2.45
N ARG A 137 -8.70 2.37 2.92
CA ARG A 137 -9.55 2.55 4.10
C ARG A 137 -8.72 2.58 5.37
N ASN A 138 -7.88 1.57 5.60
CA ASN A 138 -6.98 1.52 6.76
C ASN A 138 -6.10 2.77 6.84
N ILE A 139 -5.62 3.24 5.70
CA ILE A 139 -4.80 4.44 5.62
C ILE A 139 -5.60 5.68 6.03
N GLU A 140 -6.73 5.96 5.38
CA GLU A 140 -7.49 7.21 5.62
C GLU A 140 -8.27 7.21 6.94
N GLU A 141 -8.72 6.05 7.42
CA GLU A 141 -9.58 5.94 8.60
C GLU A 141 -8.81 5.57 9.88
N PHE A 142 -7.56 5.07 9.77
CA PHE A 142 -6.73 4.73 10.93
C PHE A 142 -5.35 5.39 10.88
N VAL A 143 -4.54 5.13 9.85
CA VAL A 143 -3.14 5.59 9.80
C VAL A 143 -3.06 7.13 9.78
N VAL A 144 -3.84 7.81 8.93
CA VAL A 144 -3.81 9.27 8.83
C VAL A 144 -4.19 9.94 10.15
N PRO A 145 -5.32 9.59 10.81
CA PRO A 145 -5.61 10.08 12.16
C PRO A 145 -4.46 9.86 13.15
N ARG A 146 -3.86 8.66 13.15
CA ARG A 146 -2.75 8.32 14.04
C ARG A 146 -1.50 9.17 13.77
N VAL A 147 -1.16 9.40 12.51
CA VAL A 147 -0.02 10.24 12.11
C VAL A 147 -0.26 11.71 12.47
N ARG A 148 -1.51 12.20 12.37
CA ARG A 148 -1.88 13.55 12.84
C ARG A 148 -1.64 13.71 14.34
N GLU A 149 -2.04 12.71 15.13
CA GLU A 149 -1.80 12.71 16.58
C GLU A 149 -0.31 12.75 16.93
N ILE A 150 0.51 11.93 16.24
CA ILE A 150 1.95 11.82 16.49
C ILE A 150 2.69 13.10 16.04
N SER A 151 2.39 13.60 14.83
CA SER A 151 3.10 14.73 14.22
C SER A 151 2.57 16.11 14.65
N GLY A 152 1.35 16.18 15.18
CA GLY A 152 0.64 17.44 15.47
C GLY A 152 0.20 18.22 14.23
N LYS A 153 0.34 17.66 13.02
CA LYS A 153 -0.04 18.31 11.76
C LYS A 153 -1.48 17.99 11.38
N GLU A 154 -2.23 19.01 10.94
CA GLU A 154 -3.59 18.81 10.41
C GLU A 154 -3.58 18.01 9.10
N LYS A 155 -2.57 18.23 8.25
CA LYS A 155 -2.38 17.53 6.98
C LYS A 155 -0.95 16.95 6.90
N PRO A 156 -0.73 15.72 7.37
CA PRO A 156 0.59 15.11 7.35
C PRO A 156 0.99 14.72 5.92
N LYS A 157 2.31 14.62 5.70
CA LYS A 157 2.90 14.08 4.48
C LYS A 157 3.29 12.62 4.71
N ILE A 158 2.74 11.70 3.93
CA ILE A 158 2.89 10.26 4.13
C ILE A 158 3.62 9.63 2.95
N GLY A 159 4.73 8.95 3.22
CA GLY A 159 5.42 8.09 2.26
C GLY A 159 4.75 6.73 2.19
N MET A 160 4.68 6.14 1.00
CA MET A 160 4.12 4.79 0.79
C MET A 160 5.00 4.00 -0.18
N VAL A 161 5.31 2.76 0.18
CA VAL A 161 6.03 1.82 -0.69
C VAL A 161 5.17 0.58 -0.89
N TYR A 162 4.71 0.40 -2.13
CA TYR A 162 3.88 -0.73 -2.53
C TYR A 162 4.42 -1.41 -3.79
N GLY A 163 4.04 -2.67 -3.96
CA GLY A 163 4.16 -3.44 -5.17
C GLY A 163 3.48 -2.74 -6.35
N ALA A 164 4.04 -2.90 -7.54
CA ALA A 164 3.60 -2.17 -8.73
C ALA A 164 2.12 -2.40 -9.06
N GLY A 165 1.55 -3.55 -8.68
CA GLY A 165 0.13 -3.85 -8.85
C GLY A 165 -0.80 -2.82 -8.19
N HIS A 166 -0.34 -2.13 -7.14
CA HIS A 166 -1.14 -1.19 -6.35
C HIS A 166 -1.31 0.21 -6.98
N MET A 167 -1.21 0.33 -8.32
CA MET A 167 -1.47 1.59 -9.04
C MET A 167 -2.89 2.17 -8.82
N GLY A 168 -3.85 1.33 -8.43
CA GLY A 168 -5.21 1.75 -8.10
C GLY A 168 -5.34 2.44 -6.73
N LEU A 169 -4.34 2.33 -5.84
CA LEU A 169 -4.39 2.82 -4.46
C LEU A 169 -4.64 4.34 -4.39
N GLU A 170 -3.95 5.14 -5.21
CA GLU A 170 -4.14 6.60 -5.30
C GLU A 170 -5.62 6.96 -5.53
N HIS A 171 -6.30 6.24 -6.42
CA HIS A 171 -7.68 6.54 -6.78
C HIS A 171 -8.67 6.16 -5.69
N ASN A 172 -8.38 5.10 -4.93
CA ASN A 172 -9.18 4.72 -3.77
C ASN A 172 -8.97 5.66 -2.57
N LEU A 173 -7.76 6.19 -2.38
CA LEU A 173 -7.49 7.25 -1.40
C LEU A 173 -8.23 8.54 -1.77
N LYS A 174 -8.20 8.94 -3.05
CA LYS A 174 -8.89 10.15 -3.54
C LYS A 174 -10.42 10.05 -3.57
N SER A 175 -10.99 8.84 -3.58
CA SER A 175 -12.42 8.64 -3.76
C SER A 175 -12.99 7.61 -2.79
N LYS A 176 -13.48 8.10 -1.64
CA LYS A 176 -14.22 7.28 -0.67
C LYS A 176 -15.37 6.51 -1.33
N LYS A 177 -16.11 7.11 -2.26
CA LYS A 177 -17.19 6.44 -3.00
C LYS A 177 -16.68 5.21 -3.78
N ARG A 178 -15.56 5.35 -4.51
CA ARG A 178 -14.95 4.26 -5.28
C ARG A 178 -14.48 3.13 -4.36
N ARG A 179 -13.78 3.51 -3.29
CA ARG A 179 -13.25 2.59 -2.29
C ARG A 179 -14.37 1.81 -1.61
N ASP A 180 -15.38 2.50 -1.12
CA ASP A 180 -16.49 1.91 -0.38
C ASP A 180 -17.37 1.05 -1.32
N PHE A 181 -17.55 1.43 -2.59
CA PHE A 181 -18.19 0.59 -3.61
C PHE A 181 -17.41 -0.72 -3.83
N THR A 182 -16.09 -0.64 -3.98
CA THR A 182 -15.25 -1.84 -4.19
C THR A 182 -15.35 -2.78 -2.98
N ILE A 183 -15.17 -2.27 -1.76
CA ILE A 183 -15.30 -3.06 -0.53
C ILE A 183 -16.69 -3.70 -0.44
N TRP A 184 -17.74 -2.94 -0.74
CA TRP A 184 -19.11 -3.45 -0.75
C TRP A 184 -19.30 -4.55 -1.80
N ASN A 185 -18.81 -4.36 -3.02
CA ASN A 185 -18.95 -5.33 -4.09
C ASN A 185 -18.20 -6.64 -3.76
N TYR A 186 -16.99 -6.54 -3.19
CA TYR A 186 -16.21 -7.68 -2.71
C TYR A 186 -16.92 -8.44 -1.58
N ARG A 187 -17.58 -7.73 -0.66
CA ARG A 187 -18.34 -8.32 0.43
C ARG A 187 -19.58 -9.09 -0.07
N ASN A 188 -20.23 -8.62 -1.14
CA ASN A 188 -21.58 -9.05 -1.47
C ASN A 188 -21.71 -9.88 -2.76
N PHE A 189 -20.88 -9.64 -3.78
CA PHE A 189 -21.11 -10.18 -5.13
C PHE A 189 -19.96 -10.97 -5.73
N ASN A 190 -18.74 -10.91 -5.17
CA ASN A 190 -17.62 -11.61 -5.80
C ASN A 190 -17.76 -13.15 -5.66
N PHE A 191 -17.58 -13.85 -6.78
CA PHE A 191 -18.04 -15.22 -7.06
C PHE A 191 -17.37 -16.34 -6.24
N ARG A 192 -16.52 -15.98 -5.29
CA ARG A 192 -16.13 -16.79 -4.13
C ARG A 192 -16.10 -15.82 -2.97
N LYS A 193 -16.86 -16.06 -1.90
CA LYS A 193 -16.87 -15.18 -0.71
C LYS A 193 -15.42 -14.91 -0.27
N TYR A 194 -14.97 -13.66 -0.39
CA TYR A 194 -13.59 -13.17 -0.17
C TYR A 194 -12.52 -13.48 -1.24
N SER A 195 -12.79 -14.21 -2.31
CA SER A 195 -11.86 -14.48 -3.43
C SER A 195 -10.45 -14.96 -3.02
N GLY A 196 -10.27 -15.45 -1.78
CA GLY A 196 -8.98 -15.82 -1.23
C GLY A 196 -8.33 -14.76 -0.33
N LEU A 197 -8.95 -13.62 -0.04
CA LEU A 197 -8.49 -12.70 1.01
C LEU A 197 -8.74 -13.28 2.40
N ASP A 198 -7.73 -13.22 3.26
CA ASP A 198 -7.85 -13.63 4.66
C ASP A 198 -8.60 -12.57 5.48
N ARG A 199 -9.75 -12.96 6.04
CA ARG A 199 -10.63 -12.05 6.79
C ARG A 199 -10.04 -11.60 8.12
N GLU A 200 -9.18 -12.40 8.75
CA GLU A 200 -8.55 -12.04 10.01
C GLU A 200 -7.48 -10.97 9.77
N LYS A 201 -6.77 -11.07 8.64
CA LYS A 201 -5.73 -10.12 8.24
C LYS A 201 -6.25 -8.87 7.51
N LEU A 202 -7.52 -8.86 7.08
CA LEU A 202 -8.22 -7.65 6.60
C LEU A 202 -8.27 -6.53 7.66
N ASN A 203 -8.13 -6.89 8.94
CA ASN A 203 -8.45 -6.03 10.08
C ASN A 203 -7.22 -5.60 10.86
N GLN A 204 -6.02 -5.55 10.27
CA GLN A 204 -4.81 -5.26 11.02
C GLN A 204 -4.00 -4.12 10.38
N VAL A 205 -3.49 -3.25 11.24
CA VAL A 205 -2.45 -2.27 10.94
C VAL A 205 -1.36 -2.43 11.98
N ASP A 206 -0.11 -2.53 11.53
CA ASP A 206 1.04 -2.52 12.43
C ASP A 206 1.63 -1.11 12.48
N GLU A 207 2.00 -0.64 13.65
CA GLU A 207 2.75 0.61 13.88
C GLU A 207 4.12 0.26 14.43
N ALA A 208 5.18 0.84 13.87
CA ALA A 208 6.54 0.69 14.35
C ALA A 208 7.22 2.04 14.56
N ASN A 209 7.85 2.19 15.73
CA ASN A 209 8.63 3.35 16.09
C ASN A 209 10.06 2.93 16.43
N PHE A 210 11.07 3.71 16.02
CA PHE A 210 12.46 3.44 16.38
C PHE A 210 12.83 4.25 17.62
N ASP A 211 13.22 3.58 18.71
CA ASP A 211 13.51 4.21 20.00
C ASP A 211 14.95 4.74 20.11
N GLY A 212 15.78 4.53 19.08
CA GLY A 212 17.21 4.85 19.07
C GLY A 212 18.10 3.62 19.08
N GLU A 213 17.59 2.48 19.56
CA GLU A 213 18.30 1.20 19.63
C GLU A 213 17.62 0.13 18.78
N SER A 214 16.30 0.02 18.88
CA SER A 214 15.50 -1.02 18.26
C SER A 214 14.13 -0.52 17.77
N TRP A 215 13.53 -1.28 16.85
CA TRP A 215 12.15 -1.05 16.45
C TRP A 215 11.20 -1.57 17.52
N GLN A 216 10.17 -0.80 17.85
CA GLN A 216 9.07 -1.18 18.73
C GLN A 216 7.81 -1.31 17.88
N VAL A 217 7.26 -2.53 17.77
CA VAL A 217 6.11 -2.84 16.90
C VAL A 217 4.86 -3.07 17.74
N THR A 218 3.77 -2.39 17.39
CA THR A 218 2.45 -2.51 18.00
C THR A 218 1.43 -2.89 16.93
N GLU A 219 0.58 -3.90 17.22
CA GLU A 219 -0.47 -4.34 16.31
C GLU A 219 -1.80 -3.68 16.69
N HIS A 220 -2.53 -3.16 15.70
CA HIS A 220 -3.79 -2.46 15.88
C HIS A 220 -4.90 -3.11 15.06
N PRO A 221 -5.98 -3.60 15.70
CA PRO A 221 -7.12 -4.11 14.96
C PRO A 221 -7.99 -2.97 14.42
N THR A 222 -8.38 -3.02 13.15
CA THR A 222 -9.19 -1.99 12.45
C THR A 222 -10.61 -2.44 12.10
N TYR A 223 -10.97 -3.69 12.40
CA TYR A 223 -12.31 -4.29 12.25
C TYR A 223 -13.12 -3.78 11.04
N LEU A 224 -12.72 -4.22 9.86
CA LEU A 224 -13.27 -3.78 8.57
C LEU A 224 -14.73 -4.24 8.33
N PHE A 225 -15.20 -5.30 9.01
CA PHE A 225 -16.47 -5.97 8.71
C PHE A 225 -17.35 -6.29 9.93
N ASP A 226 -17.25 -5.49 10.98
CA ASP A 226 -18.19 -5.57 12.11
C ASP A 226 -19.59 -5.04 11.73
#